data_AF-A0A5K7Z3B0-F1
#
_entry.id   AF-A0A5K7Z3B0-F1
#
_cell.length_a   1.000
_cell.length_b   1.000
_cell.length_c   1.000
_cell.angle_alpha   90.00
_cell.angle_beta   90.00
_cell.angle_gamma   90.00
#
_symmetry.space_group_name_H-M   'P 1'
#
loop_
_entity.id
_entity.type
_entity.pdbx_description
1 polymer ?
#
loop_
_entity_poly.entity_id
_entity_poly.type
_entity_poly.pdbx_seq_one_letter_code
_entity_poly.pdbx_strand_id
1 'polypeptide(L)'
;MIKSKSLSGMMVVVVFFAIAAIDYAAAGEKVKSRATSVRTKWHSIEVGDEGGHTIAVFENKNVYVNEKTGEKSTGISSGLLDMNFKTGKGTVNGYVVRTYSNGDKVISSTEGKPVGKGHSKGTFTIIRGTGKYEGIEGNGTWESKSLAPGISELIIEGETEMPNK
;
A
#
# COMPACT_ATOMS: atom_id res chain seq x y z
N MET A 1 -46.65 -48.96 57.90
CA MET A 1 -46.40 -48.78 56.44
C MET A 1 -47.08 -47.47 56.05
N ILE A 2 -46.46 -46.40 55.54
CA ILE A 2 -45.15 -46.13 54.94
C ILE A 2 -44.70 -44.73 55.42
N LYS A 3 -43.38 -44.55 55.62
CA LYS A 3 -42.71 -43.32 56.12
C LYS A 3 -42.35 -42.36 54.98
N SER A 4 -42.15 -41.10 55.38
CA SER A 4 -41.66 -39.91 54.66
C SER A 4 -40.30 -40.05 53.97
N LYS A 5 -40.00 -39.14 53.00
CA LYS A 5 -38.83 -38.20 53.02
C LYS A 5 -38.72 -37.29 51.76
N SER A 6 -38.83 -35.99 52.01
CA SER A 6 -38.02 -34.82 51.57
C SER A 6 -37.26 -34.75 50.22
N LEU A 7 -37.56 -33.66 49.49
CA LEU A 7 -36.67 -32.58 48.96
C LEU A 7 -35.69 -32.80 47.78
N SER A 8 -35.51 -31.69 47.04
CA SER A 8 -34.45 -31.34 46.07
C SER A 8 -34.53 -32.06 44.73
N GLY A 9 -34.37 -31.42 43.57
CA GLY A 9 -33.91 -30.09 43.19
C GLY A 9 -33.40 -30.24 41.75
N MET A 10 -33.87 -29.43 40.81
CA MET A 10 -33.34 -29.48 39.44
C MET A 10 -32.95 -28.08 39.00
N MET A 11 -31.73 -27.71 39.38
CA MET A 11 -31.00 -26.55 38.90
C MET A 11 -30.45 -26.90 37.52
N VAL A 12 -31.07 -26.37 36.46
CA VAL A 12 -30.55 -26.47 35.10
C VAL A 12 -29.42 -25.45 34.97
N VAL A 13 -28.17 -25.92 34.98
CA VAL A 13 -27.00 -25.10 34.66
C VAL A 13 -26.80 -25.15 33.15
N VAL A 14 -27.20 -24.08 32.46
CA VAL A 14 -26.85 -23.86 31.05
C VAL A 14 -25.53 -23.11 31.01
N VAL A 15 -24.44 -23.81 30.68
CA VAL A 15 -23.12 -23.19 30.45
C VAL A 15 -23.09 -22.68 29.02
N PHE A 16 -23.29 -21.38 28.82
CA PHE A 16 -22.97 -20.69 27.57
C PHE A 16 -21.47 -20.33 27.57
N PHE A 17 -20.65 -21.09 26.85
CA PHE A 17 -19.30 -20.67 26.48
C PHE A 17 -19.42 -19.66 25.32
N ALA A 18 -19.50 -18.37 25.65
CA ALA A 18 -19.25 -17.30 24.69
C ALA A 18 -17.73 -17.19 24.50
N ILE A 19 -17.20 -17.85 23.46
CA ILE A 19 -15.85 -17.54 22.98
C ILE A 19 -15.97 -16.16 22.32
N ALA A 20 -15.67 -15.11 23.07
CA ALA A 20 -15.37 -13.81 22.49
C ALA A 20 -14.08 -13.99 21.69
N ALA A 21 -14.19 -14.08 20.36
CA ALA A 21 -13.05 -13.86 19.49
C ALA A 21 -12.62 -12.41 19.73
N ILE A 22 -11.55 -12.24 20.50
CA ILE A 22 -10.89 -10.95 20.62
C ILE A 22 -10.18 -10.75 19.29
N ASP A 23 -10.80 -10.00 18.38
CA ASP A 23 -10.10 -9.41 17.25
C ASP A 23 -9.09 -8.42 17.84
N TYR A 24 -7.88 -8.90 18.12
CA TYR A 24 -6.74 -8.03 18.29
C TYR A 24 -6.44 -7.46 16.91
N ALA A 25 -7.05 -6.31 16.58
CA ALA A 25 -6.51 -5.46 15.54
C ALA A 25 -5.11 -5.04 16.04
N ALA A 26 -4.07 -5.74 15.58
CA ALA A 26 -2.71 -5.32 15.86
C ALA A 26 -2.55 -3.96 15.19
N ALA A 27 -2.18 -2.93 15.94
CA ALA A 27 -1.93 -1.63 15.34
C ALA A 27 -0.78 -1.78 14.34
N GLY A 28 -1.07 -1.58 13.05
CA GLY A 28 -0.08 -1.72 11.97
C GLY A 28 1.18 -0.90 12.23
N GLU A 29 2.34 -1.42 11.84
CA GLU A 29 3.60 -0.70 11.97
C GLU A 29 3.62 0.48 10.98
N LYS A 30 3.86 1.69 11.52
CA LYS A 30 4.06 2.89 10.71
C LYS A 30 5.34 2.78 9.90
N VAL A 31 5.20 2.98 8.60
CA VAL A 31 6.30 3.00 7.62
C VAL A 31 6.46 4.40 7.07
N LYS A 32 7.70 4.89 7.08
CA LYS A 32 8.11 6.09 6.36
C LYS A 32 9.33 5.77 5.51
N SER A 33 9.28 6.11 4.23
CA SER A 33 10.38 5.88 3.30
C SER A 33 10.52 7.05 2.33
N ARG A 34 11.74 7.27 1.87
CA ARG A 34 12.02 8.10 0.69
C ARG A 34 12.57 7.24 -0.44
N ALA A 35 12.41 7.71 -1.66
CA ALA A 35 13.05 7.10 -2.81
C ALA A 35 13.54 8.12 -3.82
N THR A 36 14.59 7.78 -4.53
CA THR A 36 14.90 8.40 -5.82
C THR A 36 14.31 7.53 -6.92
N SER A 37 13.54 8.13 -7.83
CA SER A 37 12.90 7.48 -8.95
C SER A 37 13.48 7.99 -10.26
N VAL A 38 13.82 7.08 -11.18
CA VAL A 38 14.33 7.40 -12.52
C VAL A 38 13.45 6.71 -13.55
N ARG A 39 12.89 7.50 -14.47
CA ARG A 39 12.09 6.99 -15.58
C ARG A 39 12.96 6.27 -16.59
N THR A 40 12.65 5.01 -16.85
CA THR A 40 13.39 4.12 -17.75
C THR A 40 12.64 3.83 -19.05
N LYS A 41 11.30 3.92 -19.03
CA LYS A 41 10.46 3.76 -20.23
C LYS A 41 9.36 4.81 -20.25
N TRP A 42 9.05 5.29 -21.45
CA TRP A 42 7.97 6.24 -21.68
C TRP A 42 7.44 6.07 -23.09
N HIS A 43 6.14 5.80 -23.21
CA HIS A 43 5.43 5.79 -24.48
C HIS A 43 4.16 6.60 -24.30
N SER A 44 3.95 7.60 -25.15
CA SER A 44 2.85 8.55 -24.98
C SER A 44 2.16 8.86 -26.29
N ILE A 45 0.88 9.21 -26.18
CA ILE A 45 0.00 9.61 -27.28
C ILE A 45 -0.73 10.88 -26.85
N GLU A 46 -0.74 11.91 -27.69
CA GLU A 46 -1.60 13.08 -27.50
C GLU A 46 -3.01 12.73 -27.98
N VAL A 47 -4.01 12.98 -27.13
CA VAL A 47 -5.40 12.57 -27.38
C VAL A 47 -6.04 13.43 -28.47
N GLY A 48 -5.69 14.72 -28.52
CA GLY A 48 -6.15 15.66 -29.55
C GLY A 48 -7.55 16.23 -29.33
N ASP A 49 -8.19 15.94 -28.20
CA ASP A 49 -9.45 16.54 -27.75
C ASP A 49 -9.26 17.95 -27.19
N GLU A 50 -8.20 18.14 -26.41
CA GLU A 50 -7.74 19.44 -25.91
C GLU A 50 -6.21 19.50 -25.92
N GLY A 51 -5.65 20.69 -26.16
CA GLY A 51 -4.21 20.81 -26.31
C GLY A 51 -3.46 20.44 -25.02
N GLY A 52 -2.53 19.50 -25.12
CA GLY A 52 -1.70 19.03 -24.00
C GLY A 52 -2.30 17.88 -23.18
N HIS A 53 -3.44 17.31 -23.59
CA HIS A 53 -3.96 16.06 -23.03
C HIS A 53 -3.20 14.86 -23.60
N THR A 54 -2.54 14.11 -22.73
CA THR A 54 -1.64 13.02 -23.07
C THR A 54 -1.95 11.79 -22.24
N ILE A 55 -2.04 10.65 -22.91
CA ILE A 55 -2.03 9.32 -22.28
C ILE A 55 -0.63 8.73 -22.43
N ALA A 56 -0.09 8.13 -21.38
CA ALA A 56 1.23 7.50 -21.40
C ALA A 56 1.30 6.22 -20.59
N VAL A 57 2.14 5.28 -21.02
CA VAL A 57 2.58 4.13 -20.23
C VAL A 57 4.05 4.31 -19.89
N PHE A 58 4.41 4.08 -18.64
CA PHE A 58 5.76 4.34 -18.14
C PHE A 58 6.30 3.23 -17.25
N GLU A 59 7.62 3.22 -17.10
CA GLU A 59 8.35 2.45 -16.11
C GLU A 59 9.36 3.38 -15.43
N ASN A 60 9.45 3.29 -14.10
CA ASN A 60 10.49 3.91 -13.30
C ASN A 60 11.25 2.86 -12.48
N LYS A 61 12.55 3.06 -12.30
CA LYS A 61 13.36 2.35 -11.31
C LYS A 61 13.57 3.23 -10.09
N ASN A 62 13.41 2.64 -8.92
CA ASN A 62 13.42 3.33 -7.64
C ASN A 62 14.48 2.75 -6.71
N VAL A 63 15.12 3.62 -5.94
CA VAL A 63 15.97 3.23 -4.81
C VAL A 63 15.38 3.84 -3.56
N TYR A 64 14.92 3.00 -2.63
CA TYR A 64 14.27 3.42 -1.40
C TYR A 64 15.20 3.33 -0.19
N VAL A 65 14.92 4.19 0.79
CA VAL A 65 15.48 4.15 2.14
C VAL A 65 14.33 4.26 3.14
N ASN A 66 14.21 3.30 4.04
CA ASN A 66 13.33 3.40 5.19
C ASN A 66 13.92 4.44 6.17
N GLU A 67 13.16 5.47 6.52
CA GLU A 67 13.67 6.58 7.34
C GLU A 67 13.90 6.18 8.81
N LYS A 68 13.19 5.16 9.31
CA LYS A 68 13.32 4.67 10.68
C LYS A 68 14.45 3.66 10.82
N THR A 69 14.57 2.71 9.90
CA THR A 69 15.50 1.58 10.02
C THR A 69 16.77 1.74 9.18
N GLY A 70 16.78 2.67 8.21
CA GLY A 70 17.86 2.80 7.22
C GLY A 70 17.90 1.66 6.20
N GLU A 71 16.98 0.70 6.25
CA GLU A 71 16.91 -0.42 5.32
C GLU A 71 16.73 0.09 3.88
N LYS A 72 17.54 -0.44 2.97
CA LYS A 72 17.52 -0.09 1.56
C LYS A 72 16.82 -1.17 0.76
N SER A 73 16.08 -0.75 -0.26
CA SER A 73 15.43 -1.63 -1.22
C SER A 73 15.37 -0.96 -2.59
N THR A 74 15.11 -1.76 -3.61
CA THR A 74 14.88 -1.25 -4.98
C THR A 74 13.42 -1.44 -5.34
N GLY A 75 12.95 -0.79 -6.40
CA GLY A 75 11.66 -1.15 -6.96
C GLY A 75 11.51 -0.76 -8.41
N ILE A 76 10.56 -1.40 -9.07
CA ILE A 76 10.10 -1.06 -10.40
C ILE A 76 8.66 -0.59 -10.27
N SER A 77 8.41 0.66 -10.67
CA SER A 77 7.05 1.20 -10.79
C SER A 77 6.66 1.20 -12.25
N SER A 78 5.50 0.64 -12.57
CA SER A 78 4.95 0.68 -13.92
C SER A 78 3.51 1.13 -13.86
N GLY A 79 3.10 1.98 -14.80
CA GLY A 79 1.77 2.56 -14.73
C GLY A 79 1.30 3.21 -16.01
N LEU A 80 0.05 3.67 -15.94
CA LEU A 80 -0.62 4.48 -16.94
C LEU A 80 -0.85 5.88 -16.35
N LEU A 81 -0.62 6.87 -17.18
CA LEU A 81 -0.89 8.28 -16.91
C LEU A 81 -1.90 8.77 -17.96
N ASP A 82 -2.87 9.52 -17.50
CA ASP A 82 -3.83 10.25 -18.32
C ASP A 82 -3.84 11.67 -17.75
N MET A 83 -3.22 12.62 -18.46
CA MET A 83 -2.96 13.95 -17.91
C MET A 83 -3.01 15.03 -18.98
N ASN A 84 -3.62 16.16 -18.60
CA ASN A 84 -3.41 17.41 -19.29
C ASN A 84 -2.24 18.19 -18.67
N PHE A 85 -1.13 18.30 -19.39
CA PHE A 85 0.08 18.98 -18.91
C PHE A 85 -0.03 20.51 -18.86
N LYS A 86 -1.02 21.11 -19.54
CA LYS A 86 -1.27 22.55 -19.46
C LYS A 86 -2.10 22.91 -18.23
N THR A 87 -3.10 22.11 -17.90
CA THR A 87 -3.98 22.36 -16.75
C THR A 87 -3.47 21.71 -15.46
N GLY A 88 -2.57 20.73 -15.57
CA GLY A 88 -2.07 19.96 -14.44
C GLY A 88 -3.15 19.06 -13.82
N LYS A 89 -4.18 18.68 -14.60
CA LYS A 89 -5.24 17.75 -14.20
C LYS A 89 -5.00 16.39 -14.83
N GLY A 90 -5.40 15.33 -14.14
CA GLY A 90 -5.25 13.97 -14.65
C GLY A 90 -5.24 12.92 -13.55
N THR A 91 -4.90 11.70 -13.95
CA THR A 91 -4.73 10.56 -13.07
C THR A 91 -3.44 9.80 -13.41
N VAL A 92 -2.93 9.08 -12.42
CA VAL A 92 -1.85 8.12 -12.58
C VAL A 92 -2.19 6.88 -11.78
N ASN A 93 -2.15 5.72 -12.42
CA ASN A 93 -2.45 4.44 -11.79
C ASN A 93 -1.38 3.43 -12.18
N GLY A 94 -1.08 2.49 -11.31
CA GLY A 94 -0.02 1.52 -11.59
C GLY A 94 0.27 0.55 -10.46
N TYR A 95 1.43 -0.06 -10.57
CA TYR A 95 1.94 -1.03 -9.60
C TYR A 95 3.40 -0.74 -9.28
N VAL A 96 3.80 -1.11 -8.07
CA VAL A 96 5.19 -1.11 -7.64
C VAL A 96 5.57 -2.50 -7.19
N VAL A 97 6.67 -3.02 -7.74
CA VAL A 97 7.34 -4.23 -7.23
C VAL A 97 8.58 -3.78 -6.48
N ARG A 98 8.49 -3.73 -5.15
CA ARG A 98 9.64 -3.44 -4.28
C ARG A 98 10.38 -4.73 -3.99
N THR A 99 11.71 -4.72 -4.12
CA THR A 99 12.59 -5.87 -3.86
C THR A 99 13.61 -5.49 -2.80
N TYR A 100 13.64 -6.28 -1.73
CA TYR A 100 14.53 -6.13 -0.59
C TYR A 100 15.88 -6.82 -0.85
N SER A 101 16.88 -6.54 -0.01
CA SER A 101 18.24 -7.05 -0.18
C SER A 101 18.32 -8.59 -0.15
N ASN A 102 17.42 -9.25 0.56
CA ASN A 102 17.30 -10.71 0.62
C ASN A 102 16.51 -11.31 -0.56
N GLY A 103 16.07 -10.50 -1.52
CA GLY A 103 15.27 -10.92 -2.67
C GLY A 103 13.77 -10.96 -2.44
N ASP A 104 13.29 -10.82 -1.20
CA ASP A 104 11.87 -10.77 -0.89
C ASP A 104 11.22 -9.54 -1.55
N LYS A 105 9.93 -9.67 -1.87
CA LYS A 105 9.19 -8.64 -2.60
C LYS A 105 7.94 -8.23 -1.85
N VAL A 106 7.59 -6.95 -2.01
CA VAL A 106 6.28 -6.40 -1.70
C VAL A 106 5.75 -5.74 -2.97
N ILE A 107 4.54 -6.12 -3.36
CA ILE A 107 3.84 -5.61 -4.53
C ILE A 107 2.69 -4.75 -4.04
N SER A 108 2.54 -3.56 -4.62
CA SER A 108 1.47 -2.62 -4.30
C SER A 108 0.80 -2.10 -5.56
N SER A 109 -0.50 -1.85 -5.50
CA SER A 109 -1.18 -0.96 -6.46
C SER A 109 -1.02 0.49 -6.02
N THR A 110 -1.08 1.41 -6.98
CA THR A 110 -1.00 2.85 -6.74
C THR A 110 -2.02 3.59 -7.57
N GLU A 111 -2.62 4.61 -6.98
CA GLU A 111 -3.51 5.56 -7.65
C GLU A 111 -3.12 6.97 -7.23
N GLY A 112 -3.26 7.96 -8.09
CA GLY A 112 -2.93 9.33 -7.75
C GLY A 112 -3.24 10.34 -8.84
N LYS A 113 -2.84 11.58 -8.56
CA LYS A 113 -3.09 12.73 -9.43
C LYS A 113 -2.02 13.81 -9.26
N PRO A 114 -1.80 14.64 -10.29
CA PRO A 114 -1.04 15.87 -10.17
C PRO A 114 -1.70 16.84 -9.17
N VAL A 115 -0.87 17.53 -8.40
CA VAL A 115 -1.30 18.57 -7.43
C VAL A 115 -0.56 19.90 -7.63
N GLY A 116 0.28 19.97 -8.66
CA GLY A 116 1.11 21.11 -9.00
C GLY A 116 2.10 20.74 -10.09
N LYS A 117 2.78 21.74 -10.65
CA LYS A 117 3.79 21.50 -11.70
C LYS A 117 4.90 20.60 -11.16
N GLY A 118 5.09 19.44 -11.77
CA GLY A 118 6.10 18.47 -11.35
C GLY A 118 5.83 17.83 -9.99
N HIS A 119 4.61 17.92 -9.47
CA HIS A 119 4.22 17.34 -8.18
C HIS A 119 2.96 16.51 -8.34
N SER A 120 2.99 15.27 -7.87
CA SER A 120 1.84 14.38 -7.81
C SER A 120 1.74 13.73 -6.44
N LYS A 121 0.51 13.37 -6.05
CA LYS A 121 0.24 12.64 -4.81
C LYS A 121 -0.78 11.56 -5.06
N GLY A 122 -0.77 10.55 -4.21
CA GLY A 122 -1.71 9.45 -4.31
C GLY A 122 -1.65 8.50 -3.13
N THR A 123 -2.28 7.36 -3.30
CA THR A 123 -2.34 6.26 -2.34
C THR A 123 -1.68 5.02 -2.92
N PHE A 124 -1.28 4.12 -2.03
CA PHE A 124 -0.90 2.76 -2.39
C PHE A 124 -1.61 1.76 -1.48
N THR A 125 -1.81 0.56 -2.01
CA THR A 125 -2.30 -0.60 -1.25
C THR A 125 -1.39 -1.78 -1.54
N ILE A 126 -0.92 -2.44 -0.50
CA ILE A 126 -0.16 -3.68 -0.61
C ILE A 126 -1.12 -4.78 -1.07
N ILE A 127 -0.76 -5.46 -2.16
CA ILE A 127 -1.57 -6.52 -2.75
C ILE A 127 -0.99 -7.91 -2.52
N ARG A 128 0.34 -8.00 -2.31
CA ARG A 128 1.04 -9.27 -2.12
C ARG A 128 2.45 -9.04 -1.58
N GLY A 129 2.92 -9.96 -0.74
CA GLY A 129 4.35 -10.11 -0.45
C GLY A 129 4.86 -11.53 -0.74
N THR A 130 6.18 -11.70 -0.66
CA THR A 130 6.86 -13.00 -0.80
C THR A 130 7.87 -13.21 0.33
N GLY A 131 8.26 -14.46 0.57
CA GLY A 131 9.27 -14.79 1.58
C GLY A 131 8.82 -14.33 2.96
N LYS A 132 9.63 -13.50 3.64
CA LYS A 132 9.26 -13.04 4.99
C LYS A 132 8.00 -12.18 5.00
N TYR A 133 7.62 -11.59 3.86
CA TYR A 133 6.44 -10.72 3.69
C TYR A 133 5.21 -11.46 3.17
N GLU A 134 5.19 -12.78 3.12
CA GLU A 134 3.94 -13.50 2.78
C GLU A 134 2.81 -13.09 3.74
N GLY A 135 1.62 -12.83 3.19
CA GLY A 135 0.45 -12.36 3.94
C GLY A 135 0.50 -10.93 4.45
N ILE A 136 1.52 -10.13 4.08
CA ILE A 136 1.57 -8.72 4.48
C ILE A 136 0.37 -7.94 3.94
N GLU A 137 -0.20 -7.11 4.80
CA GLU A 137 -1.23 -6.12 4.45
C GLU A 137 -0.70 -4.72 4.74
N GLY A 138 -1.33 -3.72 4.11
CA GLY A 138 -0.99 -2.33 4.38
C GLY A 138 -1.41 -1.38 3.27
N ASN A 139 -1.42 -0.11 3.61
CA ASN A 139 -1.76 0.96 2.69
C ASN A 139 -1.11 2.26 3.15
N GLY A 140 -1.20 3.29 2.32
CA GLY A 140 -0.71 4.60 2.69
C GLY A 140 -0.78 5.59 1.54
N THR A 141 0.06 6.61 1.65
CA THR A 141 0.18 7.71 0.71
C THR A 141 1.57 7.78 0.11
N TRP A 142 1.64 8.39 -1.07
CA TRP A 142 2.89 8.76 -1.68
C TRP A 142 2.81 10.17 -2.25
N GLU A 143 3.95 10.85 -2.26
CA GLU A 143 4.19 12.07 -3.05
C GLU A 143 5.34 11.84 -4.01
N SER A 144 5.25 12.41 -5.21
CA SER A 144 6.32 12.44 -6.20
C SER A 144 6.63 13.88 -6.57
N LYS A 145 7.89 14.30 -6.38
CA LYS A 145 8.37 15.65 -6.67
C LYS A 145 9.49 15.58 -7.70
N SER A 146 9.29 16.22 -8.85
CA SER A 146 10.28 16.28 -9.92
C SER A 146 11.54 17.01 -9.45
N LEU A 147 12.69 16.35 -9.57
CA LEU A 147 14.01 16.93 -9.31
C LEU A 147 14.67 17.40 -10.61
N ALA A 148 14.46 16.63 -11.69
CA ALA A 148 14.93 16.92 -13.03
C ALA A 148 14.05 16.16 -14.05
N PRO A 149 14.17 16.41 -15.37
CA PRO A 149 13.43 15.63 -16.36
C PRO A 149 13.64 14.12 -16.20
N GLY A 150 12.57 13.39 -15.90
CA GLY A 150 12.60 11.95 -15.70
C GLY A 150 13.18 11.48 -14.35
N ILE A 151 13.47 12.39 -13.43
CA ILE A 151 13.98 12.08 -12.09
C ILE A 151 13.08 12.72 -11.04
N SER A 152 12.61 11.95 -10.06
CA SER A 152 11.81 12.46 -8.95
C SER A 152 12.27 11.92 -7.61
N GLU A 153 11.97 12.70 -6.57
CA GLU A 153 11.93 12.22 -5.19
C GLU A 153 10.54 11.64 -4.92
N LEU A 154 10.49 10.49 -4.26
CA LEU A 154 9.29 9.91 -3.69
C LEU A 154 9.32 10.02 -2.17
N ILE A 155 8.20 10.41 -1.58
CA ILE A 155 7.96 10.39 -0.14
C ILE A 155 6.80 9.43 0.09
N ILE A 156 7.00 8.42 0.94
CA ILE A 156 6.02 7.35 1.19
C ILE A 156 5.77 7.28 2.68
N GLU A 157 4.49 7.32 3.06
CA GLU A 157 4.03 7.19 4.43
C GLU A 157 2.84 6.24 4.47
N GLY A 158 2.82 5.28 5.39
CA GLY A 158 1.73 4.33 5.50
C GLY A 158 1.84 3.44 6.72
N GLU A 159 1.01 2.41 6.75
CA GLU A 159 0.97 1.42 7.82
C GLU A 159 0.98 0.01 7.19
N THR A 160 1.71 -0.89 7.83
CA THR A 160 1.83 -2.29 7.37
C THR A 160 1.63 -3.25 8.52
N GLU A 161 0.93 -4.34 8.27
CA GLU A 161 0.72 -5.42 9.22
C GLU A 161 1.26 -6.72 8.64
N MET A 162 2.07 -7.41 9.43
CA MET A 162 2.51 -8.76 9.09
C MET A 162 1.45 -9.73 9.61
N PRO A 163 1.17 -10.84 8.90
CA PRO A 163 0.20 -11.80 9.41
C PRO A 163 0.67 -12.31 10.76
N ASN A 164 -0.26 -12.37 11.72
CA ASN A 164 -0.01 -12.95 13.03
C ASN A 164 0.58 -14.35 12.83
N LYS A 165 1.84 -14.55 13.23
CA LYS A 165 2.48 -15.86 13.27
C LYS A 165 2.18 -16.55 14.59
#